data_AF-A0A6A6QSI9-F1
#
_entry.id   AF-A0A6A6QSI9-F1
#
_cell.length_a   1.000
_cell.length_b   1.000
_cell.length_c   1.000
_cell.angle_alpha   90.00
_cell.angle_beta   90.00
_cell.angle_gamma   90.00
#
_symmetry.space_group_name_H-M   'P 1'
#
loop_
_entity.id
_entity.type
_entity.pdbx_description
1 polymer ?
#
loop_
_entity_poly.entity_id
_entity_poly.type
_entity_poly.pdbx_seq_one_letter_code
_entity_poly.pdbx_strand_id
1 'polypeptide(L)'
;MSSKQLTLFVNFYNQPSRIEEFKEAHRPVWAACAAEPECLLFDVFQDPEHPGHFRFLDVWNASPKWFETKQLTKPYYSTLWERSKPKWEREMEIQYFEREGEGFSYRTKYLEGTRSMDRDWKTWWKHFAVSFAAYMVVEYWRRRG
;
A
#
# COMPACT_ATOMS: atom_id res chain seq x y z
N MET A 1 0.91 -24.11 19.25
CA MET A 1 0.14 -22.87 19.49
C MET A 1 0.03 -22.15 18.16
N SER A 2 -1.17 -21.77 17.72
CA SER A 2 -1.32 -20.95 16.51
C SER A 2 -0.56 -19.65 16.72
N SER A 3 0.36 -19.31 15.81
CA SER A 3 1.05 -18.02 15.83
C SER A 3 -0.02 -16.94 15.67
N LYS A 4 -0.23 -16.11 16.70
CA LYS A 4 -1.22 -15.03 16.62
C LYS A 4 -0.80 -14.06 15.53
N GLN A 5 -1.73 -13.77 14.61
CA GLN A 5 -1.52 -12.82 13.52
C GLN A 5 -1.61 -11.41 14.07
N LEU A 6 -0.60 -10.59 13.77
CA LEU A 6 -0.65 -9.16 14.04
C LEU A 6 -1.68 -8.51 13.11
N THR A 7 -2.58 -7.73 13.67
CA THR A 7 -3.56 -6.93 12.93
C THR A 7 -3.33 -5.46 13.24
N LEU A 8 -3.20 -4.65 12.20
CA LEU A 8 -3.05 -3.20 12.30
C LEU A 8 -4.30 -2.52 11.74
N PHE A 9 -4.75 -1.48 12.45
CA PHE A 9 -5.62 -0.46 11.87
C PHE A 9 -4.82 0.84 11.79
N VAL A 10 -4.56 1.31 10.57
CA VAL A 10 -3.84 2.55 10.34
C VAL A 10 -4.80 3.61 9.83
N ASN A 11 -4.96 4.71 10.54
CA ASN A 11 -5.82 5.82 10.12
C ASN A 11 -4.95 6.98 9.62
N PHE A 12 -5.17 7.39 8.38
CA PHE A 12 -4.60 8.59 7.78
C PHE A 12 -5.67 9.66 7.63
N TYR A 13 -5.30 10.91 7.91
CA TYR A 13 -6.17 12.07 7.80
C TYR A 13 -5.52 13.04 6.81
N ASN A 14 -6.05 13.10 5.59
CA ASN A 14 -5.44 13.80 4.47
C ASN A 14 -6.27 15.01 4.03
N GLN A 15 -5.60 16.01 3.50
CA GLN A 15 -6.22 17.15 2.84
C GLN A 15 -7.04 16.63 1.64
N PRO A 16 -8.37 16.89 1.57
CA PRO A 16 -9.23 16.34 0.52
C PRO A 16 -8.77 16.69 -0.90
N SER A 17 -8.16 17.86 -1.08
CA SER A 17 -7.63 18.32 -2.37
C SER A 17 -6.35 17.60 -2.82
N ARG A 18 -5.72 16.80 -1.95
CA ARG A 18 -4.42 16.14 -2.20
C ARG A 18 -4.48 14.62 -2.08
N ILE A 19 -5.68 14.05 -2.13
CA ILE A 19 -5.91 12.61 -1.99
C ILE A 19 -5.14 11.80 -3.03
N GLU A 20 -5.10 12.22 -4.30
CA GLU A 20 -4.37 11.44 -5.31
C GLU A 20 -2.85 11.52 -5.13
N GLU A 21 -2.29 12.65 -4.70
CA GLU A 21 -0.87 12.73 -4.33
C GLU A 21 -0.54 11.79 -3.14
N PHE A 22 -1.44 11.71 -2.16
CA PHE A 22 -1.32 10.74 -1.06
C PHE A 22 -1.32 9.31 -1.59
N LYS A 23 -2.28 8.95 -2.45
CA LYS A 23 -2.36 7.61 -3.05
C LYS A 23 -1.13 7.30 -3.92
N GLU A 24 -0.64 8.24 -4.71
CA GLU A 24 0.57 8.09 -5.51
C GLU A 24 1.81 7.81 -4.65
N ALA A 25 1.93 8.48 -3.50
CA ALA A 25 3.00 8.20 -2.55
C ALA A 25 2.89 6.79 -1.94
N HIS A 26 1.67 6.29 -1.72
CA HIS A 26 1.44 5.02 -1.02
C HIS A 26 1.35 3.78 -1.90
N ARG A 27 0.87 3.88 -3.15
CA ARG A 27 0.74 2.73 -4.06
C ARG A 27 2.01 1.86 -4.17
N PRO A 28 3.23 2.43 -4.26
CA PRO A 28 4.45 1.62 -4.24
C PRO A 28 4.63 0.82 -2.95
N VAL A 29 4.25 1.41 -1.81
CA VAL A 29 4.35 0.77 -0.49
C VAL A 29 3.27 -0.29 -0.33
N TRP A 30 2.04 -0.04 -0.78
CA TRP A 30 0.98 -1.06 -0.80
C TRP A 30 1.40 -2.28 -1.62
N ALA A 31 1.97 -2.05 -2.81
CA ALA A 31 2.47 -3.12 -3.66
C ALA A 31 3.64 -3.87 -3.01
N ALA A 32 4.56 -3.16 -2.35
CA ALA A 32 5.68 -3.77 -1.65
C ALA A 32 5.21 -4.62 -0.46
N CYS A 33 4.34 -4.09 0.41
CA CYS A 33 3.75 -4.83 1.53
C CYS A 33 3.01 -6.07 1.04
N ALA A 34 2.16 -5.95 0.01
CA ALA A 34 1.40 -7.06 -0.54
C ALA A 34 2.27 -8.17 -1.17
N ALA A 35 3.54 -7.87 -1.50
CA ALA A 35 4.50 -8.85 -1.99
C ALA A 35 5.32 -9.52 -0.87
N GLU A 36 5.26 -9.02 0.37
CA GLU A 36 5.93 -9.64 1.52
C GLU A 36 5.16 -10.92 1.92
N PRO A 37 5.83 -12.07 2.08
CA PRO A 37 5.17 -13.32 2.44
C PRO A 37 4.53 -13.28 3.85
N GLU A 38 4.99 -12.39 4.72
CA GLU A 38 4.41 -12.15 6.03
C GLU A 38 3.10 -11.37 5.96
N CYS A 39 2.83 -10.61 4.88
CA CYS A 39 1.60 -9.84 4.71
C CYS A 39 0.47 -10.74 4.21
N LEU A 40 -0.47 -11.07 5.09
CA LEU A 40 -1.60 -11.96 4.78
C LEU A 40 -2.81 -11.22 4.21
N LEU A 41 -3.00 -9.95 4.60
CA LEU A 41 -4.06 -9.07 4.10
C LEU A 41 -3.54 -7.63 4.15
N PHE A 42 -3.79 -6.89 3.08
CA PHE A 42 -3.61 -5.45 3.06
C PHE A 42 -4.80 -4.85 2.32
N ASP A 43 -5.68 -4.14 3.02
CA ASP A 43 -6.86 -3.51 2.43
C ASP A 43 -6.94 -2.04 2.82
N VAL A 44 -7.50 -1.23 1.92
CA VAL A 44 -7.53 0.23 2.03
C VAL A 44 -8.97 0.70 1.89
N PHE A 45 -9.49 1.26 2.97
CA PHE A 45 -10.82 1.85 3.05
C PHE A 45 -10.72 3.37 3.04
N GLN A 46 -11.74 4.02 2.51
CA GLN A 46 -11.92 5.47 2.55
C GLN A 46 -13.27 5.77 3.21
N ASP A 47 -13.30 6.72 4.14
CA ASP A 47 -14.53 7.18 4.76
C ASP A 47 -15.37 7.98 3.73
N PRO A 48 -16.63 7.60 3.46
CA PRO A 48 -17.50 8.33 2.54
C PRO A 48 -17.94 9.71 3.06
N GLU A 49 -17.99 9.91 4.37
CA GLU A 49 -18.37 11.18 5.01
C GLU A 49 -17.16 12.12 5.13
N HIS A 50 -15.96 11.55 5.26
CA HIS A 50 -14.71 12.28 5.36
C HIS A 50 -13.71 11.79 4.30
N PRO A 51 -13.75 12.30 3.05
CA PRO A 51 -12.92 11.79 1.96
C PRO A 51 -11.41 11.80 2.22
N GLY A 52 -10.94 12.67 3.11
CA GLY A 52 -9.54 12.70 3.56
C GLY A 52 -9.14 11.54 4.47
N HIS A 53 -10.09 10.87 5.11
CA HIS A 53 -9.86 9.79 6.06
C HIS A 53 -9.77 8.45 5.34
N PHE A 54 -8.59 7.85 5.43
CA PHE A 54 -8.34 6.49 4.97
C PHE A 54 -8.04 5.58 6.16
N ARG A 55 -8.53 4.35 6.10
CA ARG A 55 -8.20 3.29 7.05
C ARG A 55 -7.55 2.14 6.32
N PHE A 56 -6.36 1.74 6.74
CA PHE A 56 -5.73 0.52 6.27
C PHE A 56 -5.99 -0.61 7.27
N LEU A 57 -6.23 -1.80 6.73
CA LEU A 57 -6.29 -3.05 7.47
C LEU A 57 -5.14 -3.94 7.01
N ASP A 58 -4.20 -4.16 7.92
CA ASP A 58 -2.96 -4.87 7.63
C ASP A 58 -2.91 -6.10 8.54
N VAL A 59 -2.87 -7.31 7.98
CA VAL A 59 -2.76 -8.55 8.76
C VAL A 59 -1.45 -9.24 8.41
N TRP A 60 -0.66 -9.56 9.43
CA TRP A 60 0.69 -10.08 9.28
C TRP A 60 0.86 -11.40 10.05
N ASN A 61 1.54 -12.36 9.44
CA ASN A 61 2.02 -13.57 10.11
C ASN A 61 3.35 -13.31 10.84
N ALA A 62 3.41 -12.24 11.63
CA ALA A 62 4.60 -11.81 12.34
C ALA A 62 4.23 -11.14 13.67
N SER A 63 5.19 -11.00 14.57
CA SER A 63 4.98 -10.32 15.85
C SER A 63 5.02 -8.79 15.70
N PRO A 64 4.40 -8.02 16.62
CA PRO A 64 4.56 -6.57 16.68
C PRO A 64 6.04 -6.15 16.69
N LYS A 65 6.87 -6.87 17.46
CA LYS A 65 8.30 -6.57 17.55
C LYS A 65 9.04 -6.77 16.23
N TRP A 66 8.71 -7.83 15.48
CA TRP A 66 9.26 -8.02 14.14
C TRP A 66 8.80 -6.88 13.22
N PHE A 67 7.53 -6.51 13.27
CA PHE A 67 6.99 -5.44 12.43
C PHE A 67 7.73 -4.12 12.66
N GLU A 68 7.90 -3.69 13.91
CA GLU A 68 8.60 -2.44 14.24
C GLU A 68 10.10 -2.46 13.85
N THR A 69 10.77 -3.60 14.02
CA THR A 69 12.24 -3.67 13.87
C THR A 69 12.71 -4.19 12.53
N LYS A 70 11.81 -4.76 11.71
CA LYS A 70 12.12 -5.33 10.40
C LYS A 70 11.25 -4.75 9.30
N GLN A 71 9.95 -4.67 9.50
CA GLN A 71 9.02 -4.20 8.48
C GLN A 71 9.10 -2.69 8.32
N LEU A 72 8.93 -1.90 9.39
CA LEU A 72 8.98 -0.44 9.31
C LEU A 72 10.35 0.13 8.94
N THR A 73 11.40 -0.69 8.94
CA THR A 73 12.75 -0.31 8.52
C THR A 73 13.03 -0.61 7.05
N LYS A 74 12.07 -1.18 6.30
CA LYS A 74 12.29 -1.59 4.91
C LYS A 74 12.56 -0.38 4.00
N PRO A 75 13.44 -0.51 2.99
CA PRO A 75 13.83 0.61 2.13
C PRO A 75 12.68 1.29 1.36
N TYR A 76 11.59 0.57 1.06
CA TYR A 76 10.45 1.15 0.34
C TYR A 76 9.66 2.19 1.15
N TYR A 77 9.91 2.33 2.46
CA TYR A 77 9.38 3.44 3.26
C TYR A 77 10.20 4.73 3.13
N SER A 78 11.44 4.67 2.59
CA SER A 78 12.40 5.79 2.61
C SER A 78 11.84 7.10 2.09
N THR A 79 11.12 7.07 0.96
CA THR A 79 10.51 8.26 0.37
C THR A 79 9.04 8.45 0.73
N LEU A 80 8.42 7.47 1.40
CA LEU A 80 6.98 7.51 1.68
C LEU A 80 6.65 8.73 2.54
N TRP A 81 7.35 8.90 3.66
CA TRP A 81 7.00 9.91 4.65
C TRP A 81 7.20 11.33 4.13
N GLU A 82 8.30 11.58 3.43
CA GLU A 82 8.57 12.87 2.78
C GLU A 82 7.49 13.22 1.76
N ARG A 83 7.07 12.22 0.97
CA ARG A 83 6.03 12.41 -0.05
C ARG A 83 4.63 12.42 0.53
N SER A 84 4.37 11.81 1.68
CA SER A 84 3.03 11.66 2.21
C SER A 84 2.68 12.72 3.25
N LYS A 85 3.56 12.97 4.23
CA LYS A 85 3.30 13.86 5.36
C LYS A 85 2.80 15.25 4.97
N PRO A 86 3.28 15.91 3.90
CA PRO A 86 2.77 17.22 3.50
C PRO A 86 1.28 17.24 3.09
N LYS A 87 0.66 16.07 2.93
CA LYS A 87 -0.75 15.90 2.54
C LYS A 87 -1.63 15.64 3.76
N TRP A 88 -1.06 15.44 4.93
CA TRP A 88 -1.79 15.13 6.14
C TRP A 88 -2.38 16.39 6.77
N GLU A 89 -3.56 16.28 7.36
CA GLU A 89 -4.17 17.29 8.21
C GLU A 89 -3.72 17.12 9.67
N ARG A 90 -3.42 15.88 10.06
CA ARG A 90 -2.86 15.51 11.36
C ARG A 90 -2.07 14.21 11.26
N GLU A 91 -1.30 13.91 12.30
CA GLU A 91 -0.53 12.66 12.37
C GLU A 91 -1.43 11.43 12.24
N MET A 92 -0.87 10.39 11.61
CA MET A 92 -1.54 9.10 11.47
C MET A 92 -1.64 8.38 12.82
N GLU A 93 -2.63 7.50 12.95
CA GLU A 93 -2.82 6.66 14.13
C GLU A 93 -2.65 5.19 13.75
N ILE A 94 -1.82 4.45 14.50
CA ILE A 94 -1.64 3.00 14.32
C ILE A 94 -2.17 2.31 15.57
N GLN A 95 -3.07 1.36 15.39
CA GLN A 95 -3.58 0.51 16.46
C GLN A 95 -3.14 -0.93 16.23
N TYR A 96 -2.62 -1.57 17.28
CA TYR A 96 -2.10 -2.94 17.24
C TYR A 96 -3.09 -3.89 17.91
N PHE A 97 -3.43 -4.96 17.21
CA PHE A 97 -4.32 -6.02 17.67
C PHE A 97 -3.76 -7.39 17.35
N GLU A 98 -4.30 -8.40 18.02
CA GLU A 98 -4.11 -9.80 17.65
C GLU A 98 -5.42 -10.34 17.08
N ARG A 99 -5.35 -11.13 16.00
CA ARG A 99 -6.54 -11.76 15.45
C ARG A 99 -7.01 -12.88 16.39
N GLU A 100 -8.27 -12.82 16.81
CA GLU A 100 -8.88 -13.80 17.72
C GLU A 100 -8.92 -15.21 17.13
N GLY A 101 -9.18 -15.33 15.82
CA GLY A 101 -9.30 -16.61 15.12
C GLY A 101 -10.73 -17.14 15.00
N GLU A 102 -11.68 -16.53 15.71
CA GLU A 102 -13.10 -16.84 15.64
C GLU A 102 -13.89 -15.73 14.90
N GLY A 103 -15.13 -16.01 14.49
CA GLY A 103 -16.02 -15.04 13.84
C GLY A 103 -15.66 -14.66 12.39
N PHE A 104 -14.65 -15.29 11.79
CA PHE A 104 -14.27 -15.03 10.40
C PHE A 104 -15.25 -15.66 9.41
N SER A 105 -15.77 -14.84 8.50
CA SER A 105 -16.43 -15.32 7.29
C SER A 105 -16.15 -14.35 6.16
N TYR A 106 -16.05 -14.88 4.93
CA TYR A 106 -15.97 -14.05 3.73
C TYR A 106 -16.85 -14.65 2.63
N ARG A 107 -17.13 -13.85 1.61
CA ARG A 107 -17.75 -14.28 0.35
C ARG A 107 -16.77 -13.96 -0.77
N THR A 108 -16.70 -14.79 -1.80
CA THR A 108 -15.83 -14.53 -2.98
C THR A 108 -16.07 -13.15 -3.57
N LYS A 109 -17.32 -12.66 -3.55
CA LYS A 109 -17.71 -11.32 -3.99
C LYS A 109 -16.92 -10.18 -3.33
N TYR A 110 -16.41 -10.37 -2.12
CA TYR A 110 -15.52 -9.38 -1.47
C TYR A 110 -14.24 -9.15 -2.28
N LEU A 111 -13.74 -10.18 -2.97
CA LEU A 111 -12.51 -10.11 -3.76
C LEU A 111 -12.74 -9.64 -5.21
N GLU A 112 -13.97 -9.71 -5.72
CA GLU A 112 -14.31 -9.40 -7.13
C GLU A 112 -14.12 -7.91 -7.48
N GLY A 113 -14.20 -7.01 -6.49
CA GLY A 113 -13.99 -5.56 -6.66
C GLY A 113 -12.55 -5.10 -6.42
N THR A 114 -11.65 -5.99 -5.99
CA THR A 114 -10.32 -5.63 -5.50
C THR A 114 -9.27 -5.86 -6.56
N ARG A 115 -8.45 -4.84 -6.84
CA ARG A 115 -7.26 -5.01 -7.68
C ARG A 115 -6.12 -5.57 -6.83
N SER A 116 -5.84 -6.85 -7.06
CA SER A 116 -4.71 -7.59 -6.52
C SER A 116 -3.38 -6.89 -6.86
N MET A 117 -2.71 -6.28 -5.88
CA MET A 117 -1.47 -5.52 -6.10
C MET A 117 -0.25 -6.43 -6.40
N ASP A 118 -0.27 -7.67 -5.91
CA ASP A 118 0.71 -8.73 -6.18
C ASP A 118 0.86 -9.06 -7.67
N ARG A 119 -0.22 -8.90 -8.45
CA ARG A 119 -0.24 -9.20 -9.90
C ARG A 119 0.08 -7.98 -10.76
N ASP A 120 -0.10 -6.76 -10.24
CA ASP A 120 -0.08 -5.55 -11.07
C ASP A 120 1.31 -4.91 -11.24
N TRP A 121 2.28 -5.19 -10.35
CA TRP A 121 3.65 -4.68 -10.51
C TRP A 121 4.31 -5.15 -11.82
N LYS A 122 3.99 -6.37 -12.27
CA LYS A 122 4.44 -6.91 -13.57
C LYS A 122 3.80 -6.16 -14.74
N THR A 123 2.56 -5.71 -14.58
CA THR A 123 1.86 -4.88 -15.57
C THR A 123 2.48 -3.48 -15.61
N TRP A 124 2.82 -2.92 -14.46
CA TRP A 124 3.51 -1.63 -14.34
C TRP A 124 4.89 -1.65 -15.00
N TRP A 125 5.68 -2.71 -14.80
CA TRP A 125 6.96 -2.89 -15.50
C TRP A 125 6.79 -3.06 -17.02
N LYS A 126 5.75 -3.78 -17.46
CA LYS A 126 5.41 -3.87 -18.90
C LYS A 126 5.09 -2.52 -19.49
N HIS A 127 4.25 -1.71 -18.83
CA HIS A 127 3.92 -0.37 -19.31
C HIS A 127 5.13 0.58 -19.29
N PHE A 128 5.94 0.56 -18.23
CA PHE A 128 7.17 1.34 -18.15
C PHE A 128 8.18 0.94 -19.23
N ALA A 129 8.40 -0.35 -19.46
CA ALA A 129 9.31 -0.84 -20.50
C ALA A 129 8.84 -0.43 -21.90
N VAL A 130 7.53 -0.48 -22.18
CA VAL A 130 6.96 -0.04 -23.45
C VAL A 130 7.12 1.48 -23.63
N SER A 131 6.84 2.28 -22.60
CA SER A 131 7.01 3.74 -22.65
C SER A 131 8.48 4.16 -22.77
N PHE A 132 9.39 3.48 -22.07
CA PHE A 132 10.83 3.72 -22.17
C PHE A 132 11.38 3.33 -23.54
N ALA A 133 10.98 2.19 -24.10
CA ALA A 133 11.36 1.79 -25.45
C ALA A 133 10.83 2.79 -26.50
N ALA A 134 9.59 3.26 -26.38
CA ALA A 134 9.03 4.28 -27.26
C ALA A 134 9.80 5.61 -27.18
N TYR A 135 10.15 6.06 -25.96
CA TYR A 135 10.97 7.25 -25.76
C TYR A 135 12.37 7.12 -26.39
N MET A 136 13.03 5.97 -26.20
CA MET A 136 14.34 5.69 -26.77
C MET A 136 14.32 5.68 -28.30
N VAL A 137 13.25 5.16 -28.93
CA VAL A 137 13.06 5.19 -30.39
C VAL A 137 12.88 6.63 -30.87
N VAL A 138 12.04 7.43 -30.21
CA VAL A 138 11.83 8.84 -30.59
C VAL A 138 13.11 9.66 -30.46
N GLU A 139 13.86 9.50 -29.35
CA GLU A 139 15.15 10.17 -29.16
C GLU A 139 16.22 9.73 -30.15
N TYR A 140 16.24 8.44 -30.52
CA TYR A 140 17.15 7.91 -31.54
C TYR A 140 16.93 8.58 -32.91
N TRP A 141 15.66 8.73 -33.33
CA TRP A 141 15.34 9.41 -34.60
C TRP A 141 15.56 10.91 -34.53
N ARG A 142 15.26 11.56 -33.40
CA ARG A 142 15.53 13.00 -33.19
C ARG A 142 17.01 13.35 -33.31
N ARG A 143 17.93 12.49 -32.87
CA ARG A 143 19.39 12.72 -32.93
C ARG A 143 20.03 12.45 -34.29
N ARG A 144 19.26 11.90 -35.24
CA ARG A 144 19.72 11.58 -36.61
C ARG A 144 19.13 12.49 -37.69
N GLY A 145 18.22 13.39 -37.32
CA GLY A 145 17.78 14.53 -38.14
C GLY A 145 18.35 15.84 -37.62
#